data_AF-A0A6S6M4P4-F1
#
_entry.id   AF-A0A6S6M4P4-F1
#
_cell.length_a   1.000
_cell.length_b   1.000
_cell.length_c   1.000
_cell.angle_alpha   90.00
_cell.angle_beta   90.00
_cell.angle_gamma   90.00
#
_symmetry.space_group_name_H-M   'P 1'
#
loop_
_entity.id
_entity.type
_entity.pdbx_description
1 polymer ?
#
loop_
_entity_poly.entity_id
_entity_poly.type
_entity_poly.pdbx_seq_one_letter_code
_entity_poly.pdbx_strand_id
1 'polypeptide(L)'
;MFNWFRKKQENLVFEDNASAFAHACSIGYTPLIGGLVPALVEEDAGLGRDGEHSFLISIAGPKGAMKLWSCTLKESKSYPKEGDFVGFRIVTIAPDVPEPSNLIGYIACRLQPVLVPGKGWAMAVSYTPDNIKPAIRLG
;
A
#
# COMPACT_ATOMS: atom_id res chain seq x y z
N MET A 1 38.68 -17.44 4.02
CA MET A 1 38.03 -17.62 5.34
C MET A 1 36.56 -17.28 5.20
N PHE A 2 35.69 -18.26 5.45
CA PHE A 2 34.25 -18.20 5.21
C PHE A 2 33.53 -17.47 6.35
N ASN A 3 32.81 -16.38 6.04
CA ASN A 3 31.86 -15.74 6.96
C ASN A 3 30.48 -16.43 6.82
N TRP A 4 30.32 -17.61 7.43
CA TRP A 4 29.16 -18.50 7.20
C TRP A 4 28.06 -18.46 8.28
N PHE A 5 27.88 -17.34 8.98
CA PHE A 5 26.72 -17.18 9.88
C PHE A 5 26.12 -15.76 9.80
N ARG A 6 25.50 -15.43 8.68
CA ARG A 6 24.49 -14.36 8.69
C ARG A 6 23.28 -14.91 9.46
N LYS A 7 23.08 -14.45 10.71
CA LYS A 7 21.83 -14.65 11.45
C LYS A 7 20.67 -14.26 10.53
N LYS A 8 19.73 -15.19 10.33
CA LYS A 8 18.50 -14.93 9.58
C LYS A 8 17.75 -13.83 10.35
N GLN A 9 17.63 -12.66 9.74
CA GLN A 9 16.85 -11.56 10.32
C GLN A 9 15.39 -12.03 10.43
N GLU A 10 14.83 -11.98 11.62
CA GLU A 10 13.46 -12.41 11.88
C GLU A 10 12.45 -11.43 11.28
N ASN A 11 11.26 -11.94 10.97
CA ASN A 11 10.17 -11.10 10.50
C ASN A 11 9.70 -10.20 11.66
N LEU A 12 9.49 -8.92 11.37
CA LEU A 12 8.86 -8.00 12.31
C LEU A 12 7.35 -8.21 12.23
N VAL A 13 6.75 -8.72 13.30
CA VAL A 13 5.31 -8.96 13.43
C VAL A 13 4.73 -7.91 14.37
N PHE A 14 3.68 -7.23 13.95
CA PHE A 14 2.99 -6.21 14.74
C PHE A 14 1.70 -6.78 15.31
N GLU A 15 1.25 -6.23 16.44
CA GLU A 15 0.04 -6.66 17.14
C GLU A 15 -1.21 -6.45 16.28
N ASP A 16 -1.28 -5.33 15.57
CA ASP A 16 -2.41 -4.95 14.72
C ASP A 16 -1.99 -4.13 13.49
N ASN A 17 -2.97 -3.86 12.64
CA ASN A 17 -2.83 -3.07 11.41
C ASN A 17 -2.40 -1.62 11.70
N ALA A 18 -2.91 -1.03 12.79
CA ALA A 18 -2.59 0.34 13.16
C ALA A 18 -1.12 0.49 13.57
N SER A 19 -0.59 -0.45 14.35
CA SER A 19 0.81 -0.52 14.77
C SER A 19 1.74 -0.77 13.59
N ALA A 20 1.35 -1.64 12.66
CA ALA A 20 2.07 -1.85 11.41
C ALA A 20 2.12 -0.56 10.57
N PHE A 21 1.00 0.16 10.46
CA PHE A 21 0.94 1.43 9.76
C PHE A 21 1.78 2.52 10.45
N ALA A 22 1.72 2.65 11.78
CA ALA A 22 2.55 3.59 12.53
C ALA A 22 4.04 3.33 12.29
N HIS A 23 4.45 2.06 12.25
CA HIS A 23 5.82 1.70 11.88
C HIS A 23 6.13 2.09 10.43
N ALA A 24 5.22 1.83 9.48
CA ALA A 24 5.39 2.25 8.09
C ALA A 24 5.59 3.77 7.96
N CYS A 25 4.83 4.58 8.70
CA CYS A 25 5.02 6.03 8.75
C CYS A 25 6.40 6.43 9.29
N SER A 26 6.94 5.68 10.27
CA SER A 26 8.27 5.95 10.83
C SER A 26 9.43 5.69 9.85
N ILE A 27 9.21 4.84 8.82
CA ILE A 27 10.20 4.54 7.79
C ILE A 27 10.38 5.71 6.81
N GLY A 28 9.35 6.55 6.63
CA GLY A 28 9.41 7.72 5.74
C GLY A 28 9.44 7.34 4.26
N TYR A 29 8.40 6.65 3.77
CA TYR A 29 8.34 6.19 2.37
C TYR A 29 8.34 7.36 1.37
N THR A 30 9.26 7.32 0.42
CA THR A 30 9.25 8.21 -0.75
C THR A 30 8.28 7.68 -1.81
N PRO A 31 7.27 8.48 -2.23
CA PRO A 31 6.38 8.09 -3.33
C PRO A 31 7.17 7.91 -4.63
N LEU A 32 7.04 6.75 -5.27
CA LEU A 32 7.68 6.42 -6.54
C LEU A 32 6.66 5.81 -7.49
N ILE A 33 6.72 6.17 -8.77
CA ILE A 33 5.89 5.56 -9.82
C ILE A 33 6.11 4.04 -9.84
N GLY A 34 5.02 3.26 -9.81
CA GLY A 34 5.04 1.80 -9.71
C GLY A 34 5.31 1.27 -8.28
N GLY A 35 5.65 2.15 -7.34
CA GLY A 35 5.89 1.83 -5.94
C GLY A 35 4.61 1.37 -5.24
N LEU A 36 4.76 0.45 -4.28
CA LEU A 36 3.71 0.09 -3.35
C LEU A 36 4.02 0.74 -2.01
N VAL A 37 3.13 1.60 -1.56
CA VAL A 37 3.27 2.36 -0.33
C VAL A 37 2.23 1.85 0.68
N PRO A 38 2.62 1.55 1.93
CA PRO A 38 1.67 1.12 2.93
C PRO A 38 0.66 2.23 3.28
N ALA A 39 -0.58 1.85 3.50
CA ALA A 39 -1.65 2.75 3.89
C ALA A 39 -2.62 2.06 4.87
N LEU A 40 -3.39 2.86 5.60
CA LEU A 40 -4.49 2.42 6.44
C LEU A 40 -5.81 2.92 5.85
N VAL A 41 -6.82 2.06 5.79
CA VAL A 41 -8.17 2.46 5.36
C VAL A 41 -8.89 3.13 6.53
N GLU A 42 -9.25 4.39 6.34
CA GLU A 42 -9.89 5.24 7.35
C GLU A 42 -11.41 5.25 7.20
N GLU A 43 -11.91 5.20 5.97
CA GLU A 43 -13.35 5.31 5.68
C GLU A 43 -13.67 4.56 4.38
N ASP A 44 -14.82 3.89 4.35
CA ASP A 44 -15.43 3.33 3.14
C ASP A 44 -16.57 4.25 2.68
N ALA A 45 -16.38 4.94 1.54
CA ALA A 45 -17.39 5.80 0.95
C ALA A 45 -18.38 5.04 0.04
N GLY A 46 -18.19 3.74 -0.12
CA GLY A 46 -19.04 2.87 -0.91
C GLY A 46 -18.75 2.89 -2.41
N LEU A 47 -19.74 2.45 -3.18
CA LEU A 47 -19.66 2.30 -4.63
C LEU A 47 -19.96 3.63 -5.33
N GLY A 48 -19.00 4.11 -6.12
CA GLY A 48 -19.15 5.23 -7.04
C GLY A 48 -20.05 4.90 -8.24
N ARG A 49 -20.30 5.91 -9.08
CA ARG A 49 -21.23 5.80 -10.21
C ARG A 49 -20.73 4.84 -11.30
N ASP A 50 -19.42 4.68 -11.45
CA ASP A 50 -18.81 3.84 -12.49
C ASP A 50 -18.44 2.42 -11.97
N GLY A 51 -18.86 2.10 -10.74
CA GLY A 51 -18.67 0.80 -10.08
C GLY A 51 -17.35 0.67 -9.30
N GLU A 52 -16.61 1.77 -9.13
CA GLU A 52 -15.42 1.85 -8.30
C GLU A 52 -15.79 1.96 -6.82
N HIS A 53 -15.14 1.18 -5.95
CA HIS A 53 -15.25 1.40 -4.51
C HIS A 53 -14.24 2.44 -4.06
N SER A 54 -14.73 3.50 -3.43
CA SER A 54 -13.91 4.63 -2.97
C SER A 54 -13.65 4.55 -1.47
N PHE A 55 -12.41 4.85 -1.09
CA PHE A 55 -11.94 4.77 0.29
C PHE A 55 -11.11 5.99 0.65
N LEU A 56 -11.29 6.52 1.85
CA LEU A 56 -10.33 7.43 2.44
C LEU A 56 -9.20 6.60 3.01
N ILE A 57 -7.96 6.89 2.60
CA ILE A 57 -6.79 6.20 3.12
C ILE A 57 -5.79 7.18 3.72
N SER A 58 -5.12 6.75 4.79
CA SER A 58 -3.90 7.37 5.30
C SER A 58 -2.71 6.63 4.69
N ILE A 59 -1.95 7.27 3.79
CA ILE A 59 -0.74 6.71 3.18
C ILE A 59 0.49 7.06 4.00
N ALA A 60 1.43 6.12 4.14
CA ALA A 60 2.74 6.38 4.75
C ALA A 60 3.60 7.22 3.80
N GLY A 61 3.86 8.47 4.14
CA GLY A 61 4.70 9.39 3.36
C GLY A 61 6.03 9.72 4.04
N PRO A 62 6.84 10.61 3.41
CA PRO A 62 8.16 10.99 3.92
C PRO A 62 8.12 11.71 5.27
N LYS A 63 7.00 12.39 5.56
CA LYS A 63 6.78 13.17 6.79
C LYS A 63 5.75 12.54 7.73
N GLY A 64 5.43 11.26 7.52
CA GLY A 64 4.37 10.55 8.25
C GLY A 64 3.12 10.33 7.41
N ALA A 65 1.96 10.18 8.05
CA ALA A 65 0.71 9.87 7.38
C ALA A 65 0.17 11.06 6.56
N MET A 66 -0.30 10.79 5.35
CA MET A 66 -0.98 11.75 4.48
C MET A 66 -2.34 11.18 4.08
N LYS A 67 -3.41 11.98 4.03
CA LYS A 67 -4.75 11.48 3.69
C LYS A 67 -5.08 11.74 2.22
N LEU A 68 -5.57 10.74 1.50
CA LEU A 68 -6.10 10.90 0.15
C LEU A 68 -7.28 9.97 -0.11
N TRP A 69 -8.14 10.36 -1.03
CA TRP A 69 -9.19 9.49 -1.57
C TRP A 69 -8.62 8.59 -2.65
N SER A 70 -8.87 7.30 -2.51
CA SER A 70 -8.42 6.29 -3.46
C SER A 70 -9.52 5.28 -3.77
N CYS A 71 -9.25 4.36 -4.68
CA CYS A 71 -10.16 3.30 -5.05
C CYS A 71 -9.40 2.00 -5.33
N THR A 72 -10.12 0.88 -5.32
CA THR A 72 -9.67 -0.34 -6.00
C THR A 72 -9.94 -0.23 -7.50
N LEU A 73 -9.27 -1.02 -8.32
CA LEU A 73 -9.55 -1.06 -9.77
C LEU A 73 -10.98 -1.58 -10.05
N LYS A 74 -11.54 -1.16 -11.17
CA LYS A 74 -12.78 -1.75 -11.70
C LYS A 74 -12.57 -3.25 -11.88
N GLU A 75 -13.60 -4.05 -11.59
CA GLU A 75 -13.55 -5.54 -11.63
C GLU A 75 -12.73 -6.21 -10.53
N SER A 76 -12.30 -5.46 -9.50
CA SER A 76 -11.71 -6.07 -8.29
C SER A 76 -12.72 -7.04 -7.67
N LYS A 77 -12.31 -8.29 -7.44
CA LYS A 77 -13.20 -9.35 -6.90
C LYS A 77 -13.48 -9.23 -5.41
N SER A 78 -12.75 -8.35 -4.73
CA SER A 78 -12.86 -8.10 -3.30
C SER A 78 -12.33 -6.71 -2.97
N TYR A 79 -12.74 -6.18 -1.83
CA TYR A 79 -12.46 -4.81 -1.42
C TYR A 79 -11.94 -4.79 0.03
N PRO A 80 -11.12 -3.77 0.39
CA PRO A 80 -10.72 -3.57 1.77
C PRO A 80 -11.89 -3.12 2.64
N LYS A 81 -11.69 -3.20 3.96
CA LYS A 81 -12.58 -2.65 4.97
C LYS A 81 -11.89 -1.55 5.75
N GLU A 82 -12.66 -0.72 6.44
CA GLU A 82 -12.13 0.21 7.44
C GLU A 82 -11.22 -0.51 8.44
N GLY A 83 -10.07 0.09 8.73
CA GLY A 83 -9.03 -0.49 9.59
C GLY A 83 -8.12 -1.52 8.92
N ASP A 84 -8.34 -1.89 7.65
CA ASP A 84 -7.40 -2.73 6.92
C ASP A 84 -6.09 -1.99 6.65
N PHE A 85 -4.98 -2.69 6.87
CA PHE A 85 -3.67 -2.29 6.40
C PHE A 85 -3.51 -2.72 4.94
N VAL A 86 -3.24 -1.78 4.04
CA VAL A 86 -3.29 -2.00 2.59
C VAL A 86 -2.05 -1.46 1.87
N GLY A 87 -1.82 -1.97 0.67
CA GLY A 87 -0.78 -1.48 -0.23
C GLY A 87 -1.38 -0.59 -1.31
N PHE A 88 -1.06 0.70 -1.29
CA PHE A 88 -1.41 1.63 -2.36
C PHE A 88 -0.35 1.62 -3.46
N ARG A 89 -0.76 1.31 -4.69
CA ARG A 89 0.11 1.33 -5.87
C ARG A 89 0.04 2.69 -6.53
N ILE A 90 1.17 3.40 -6.58
CA ILE A 90 1.29 4.64 -7.34
C ILE A 90 1.43 4.29 -8.82
N VAL A 91 0.56 4.84 -9.65
CA VAL A 91 0.59 4.71 -11.11
C VAL A 91 1.26 5.92 -11.75
N THR A 92 0.97 7.12 -11.26
CA THR A 92 1.62 8.35 -11.71
C THR A 92 1.64 9.39 -10.59
N ILE A 93 2.48 10.42 -10.73
CA ILE A 93 2.54 11.57 -9.83
C ILE A 93 2.26 12.80 -10.67
N ALA A 94 1.12 13.46 -10.43
CA ALA A 94 0.68 14.63 -11.19
C ALA A 94 1.35 15.91 -10.63
N PRO A 95 2.33 16.51 -11.33
CA PRO A 95 3.15 17.59 -10.77
C PRO A 95 2.40 18.91 -10.55
N ASP A 96 1.24 19.06 -11.20
CA ASP A 96 0.37 20.23 -11.18
C ASP A 96 -0.72 20.17 -10.08
N VAL A 97 -0.81 19.05 -9.37
CA VAL A 97 -1.77 18.83 -8.28
C VAL A 97 -1.06 18.98 -6.93
N PRO A 98 -1.70 19.55 -5.88
CA PRO A 98 -1.10 19.61 -4.55
C PRO A 98 -0.91 18.22 -3.92
N GLU A 99 0.15 18.06 -3.13
CA GLU A 99 0.33 16.87 -2.28
C GLU A 99 -0.75 16.81 -1.17
N PRO A 100 -1.27 15.61 -0.82
CA PRO A 100 -0.95 14.29 -1.40
C PRO A 100 -1.84 13.89 -2.58
N SER A 101 -2.74 14.77 -3.04
CA SER A 101 -3.67 14.49 -4.15
C SER A 101 -2.98 14.28 -5.51
N ASN A 102 -1.71 14.68 -5.63
CA ASN A 102 -0.87 14.38 -6.78
C ASN A 102 -0.55 12.89 -6.94
N LEU A 103 -0.71 12.08 -5.90
CA LEU A 103 -0.43 10.65 -5.95
C LEU A 103 -1.61 9.91 -6.59
N ILE A 104 -1.49 9.59 -7.88
CA ILE A 104 -2.54 8.89 -8.62
C ILE A 104 -2.24 7.40 -8.62
N GLY A 105 -3.18 6.60 -8.14
CA GLY A 105 -2.98 5.17 -7.94
C GLY A 105 -4.24 4.45 -7.48
N TYR A 106 -4.06 3.21 -7.03
CA TYR A 106 -5.15 2.36 -6.56
C TYR A 106 -4.71 1.48 -5.38
N ILE A 107 -5.68 1.02 -4.59
CA ILE A 107 -5.46 0.04 -3.52
C ILE A 107 -5.27 -1.33 -4.15
N ALA A 108 -4.04 -1.85 -4.12
CA ALA A 108 -3.65 -3.06 -4.86
C ALA A 108 -3.83 -4.35 -4.06
N CYS A 109 -3.70 -4.29 -2.74
CA CYS A 109 -3.75 -5.47 -1.88
C CYS A 109 -4.01 -5.11 -0.42
N ARG A 110 -4.44 -6.12 0.36
CA ARG A 110 -4.35 -6.10 1.82
C ARG A 110 -3.00 -6.63 2.26
N LEU A 111 -2.36 -5.92 3.17
CA LEU A 111 -1.12 -6.30 3.80
C LEU A 111 -1.40 -7.03 5.13
N GLN A 112 -0.49 -7.92 5.50
CA GLN A 112 -0.43 -8.43 6.86
C GLN A 112 0.37 -7.45 7.72
N PRO A 113 0.14 -7.42 9.05
CA PRO A 113 0.98 -6.71 10.01
C PRO A 113 2.32 -7.44 10.19
N VAL A 114 3.01 -7.75 9.09
CA VAL A 114 4.28 -8.49 9.05
C VAL A 114 5.20 -7.86 8.02
N LEU A 115 6.35 -7.36 8.47
CA LEU A 115 7.42 -6.86 7.61
C LEU A 115 8.52 -7.91 7.49
N VAL A 116 8.70 -8.42 6.27
CA VAL A 116 9.69 -9.45 5.94
C VAL A 116 10.99 -8.79 5.47
N PRO A 117 12.12 -8.99 6.17
CA PRO A 117 13.40 -8.42 5.79
C PRO A 117 13.79 -8.74 4.34
N GLY A 118 14.12 -7.71 3.57
CA GLY A 118 14.50 -7.82 2.15
C GLY A 118 13.35 -8.09 1.16
N LYS A 119 12.11 -8.32 1.64
CA LYS A 119 10.93 -8.50 0.78
C LYS A 119 9.90 -7.39 0.93
N GLY A 120 9.82 -6.75 2.09
CA GLY A 120 8.81 -5.73 2.42
C GLY A 120 7.61 -6.33 3.16
N TRP A 121 6.50 -5.60 3.17
CA TRP A 121 5.28 -6.02 3.85
C TRP A 121 4.68 -7.27 3.20
N ALA A 122 4.32 -8.24 4.03
CA ALA A 122 3.69 -9.46 3.56
C ALA A 122 2.28 -9.16 3.03
N MET A 123 1.93 -9.73 1.89
CA MET A 123 0.60 -9.56 1.29
C MET A 123 -0.34 -10.65 1.80
N ALA A 124 -1.54 -10.25 2.25
CA ALA A 124 -2.61 -11.16 2.65
C ALA A 124 -3.52 -11.52 1.48
N VAL A 125 -3.98 -10.51 0.73
CA VAL A 125 -4.98 -10.65 -0.33
C VAL A 125 -4.65 -9.66 -1.44
N SER A 126 -4.72 -10.09 -2.70
CA SER A 126 -4.64 -9.18 -3.87
C SER A 126 -6.02 -8.63 -4.21
N TYR A 127 -6.11 -7.33 -4.46
CA TYR A 127 -7.29 -6.67 -5.02
C TYR A 127 -7.12 -6.36 -6.51
N THR A 128 -5.91 -6.52 -7.06
CA THR A 128 -5.66 -6.26 -8.47
C THR A 128 -6.37 -7.31 -9.33
N PRO A 129 -7.20 -6.91 -10.31
CA PRO A 129 -7.87 -7.84 -11.22
C PRO A 129 -6.89 -8.67 -12.06
N ASP A 130 -7.28 -9.91 -12.38
CA ASP A 130 -6.43 -10.88 -13.09
C ASP A 130 -6.13 -10.46 -14.55
N ASN A 131 -6.93 -9.56 -15.13
CA ASN A 131 -6.77 -9.06 -16.50
C ASN A 131 -5.75 -7.90 -16.61
N ILE A 132 -5.27 -7.37 -15.49
CA ILE A 132 -4.21 -6.36 -15.47
C ILE A 132 -2.86 -7.07 -15.64
N LYS A 133 -2.17 -6.79 -16.75
CA LYS A 133 -0.81 -7.27 -16.95
C LYS A 133 0.09 -6.78 -15.80
N PRO A 134 0.91 -7.64 -15.17
CA PRO A 134 1.89 -7.20 -14.20
C PRO A 134 2.75 -6.09 -14.81
N ALA A 135 2.95 -4.99 -14.08
CA ALA A 135 3.89 -3.96 -14.49
C ALA A 135 5.27 -4.60 -14.62
N ILE A 136 5.78 -4.70 -15.84
CA ILE A 136 7.12 -5.23 -16.11
C ILE A 136 8.11 -4.28 -15.44
N ARG A 137 8.79 -4.77 -14.41
CA ARG A 137 9.96 -4.09 -13.85
C ARG A 137 11.12 -4.33 -14.83
N LEU A 138 11.41 -3.35 -15.67
CA LEU A 138 12.73 -3.27 -16.32
C LEU A 138 13.69 -2.85 -15.21
N GLY A 139 14.48 -3.82 -14.73
CA GLY A 139 15.51 -3.59 -13.72
C GLY A 139 16.69 -2.81 -14.26
#